data_AF-A0A950TIR3-F1
#
_entry.id   AF-A0A950TIR3-F1
#
_cell.length_a   1.000
_cell.length_b   1.000
_cell.length_c   1.000
_cell.angle_alpha   90.00
_cell.angle_beta   90.00
_cell.angle_gamma   90.00
#
_symmetry.space_group_name_H-M   'P 1'
#
loop_
_entity.id
_entity.type
_entity.pdbx_description
1 polymer ?
#
loop_
_entity_poly.entity_id
_entity_poly.type
_entity_poly.pdbx_seq_one_letter_code
_entity_poly.pdbx_strand_id
1 'polypeptide(L)'
;MAKAIEYYQAAIQIAPDYAPAYSGLAAAYSKRGTYLIVPPKESYALARPNAEKALTLDPQSADAHSELALIAWLYDWNWDLADREFRRAVELNPESSSIHERYANFLGEMNRRDEAIAEAQLAVQIDPLSALVRSDLGYVYFTAGRYDEARDAIKEAKERLMGRSLGNFTPIAILISEQAGDIEQLAELVSPDSELRRAVLKDGVKGYWHKQLDHFEVDAEDWPSQYSYRKAELLARLGENNRAIKELEKAYETHHHCMTGIKVDAAFDGLRNDPRFKDLLIRMHL
;
A
#
# COMPACT_ATOMS: atom_id res chain seq x y z
N MET A 1 13.15 -10.19 7.41
CA MET A 1 11.95 -10.52 8.22
C MET A 1 12.19 -11.76 9.08
N ALA A 2 12.65 -12.89 8.54
CA ALA A 2 12.92 -14.11 9.33
C ALA A 2 13.83 -13.88 10.56
N LYS A 3 15.00 -13.26 10.36
CA LYS A 3 15.92 -12.92 11.47
C LYS A 3 15.30 -11.95 12.50
N ALA A 4 14.45 -11.03 12.07
CA ALA A 4 13.80 -10.10 13.01
C ALA A 4 12.83 -10.84 13.94
N ILE A 5 12.05 -11.77 13.39
CA ILE A 5 11.17 -12.66 14.15
C ILE A 5 11.98 -13.47 15.18
N GLU A 6 13.09 -14.09 14.74
CA GLU A 6 13.97 -14.85 15.62
C GLU A 6 14.51 -14.01 16.79
N TYR A 7 14.96 -12.78 16.53
CA TYR A 7 15.48 -11.90 17.57
C TYR A 7 14.40 -11.41 18.54
N TYR A 8 13.21 -11.07 18.05
CA TYR A 8 12.11 -10.69 18.95
C TYR A 8 11.65 -11.89 19.80
N GLN A 9 11.58 -13.09 19.24
CA GLN A 9 11.29 -14.30 19.99
C GLN A 9 12.36 -14.58 21.05
N ALA A 10 13.64 -14.43 20.73
CA ALA A 10 14.72 -14.56 21.70
C ALA A 10 14.64 -13.50 22.81
N ALA A 11 14.30 -12.24 22.47
CA ALA A 11 14.09 -11.18 23.45
C ALA A 11 12.94 -11.52 24.41
N ILE A 12 11.83 -12.07 23.90
CA ILE A 12 10.69 -12.52 24.72
C ILE A 12 11.08 -13.70 25.63
N GLN A 13 11.93 -14.61 25.18
CA GLN A 13 12.42 -15.70 26.03
C GLN A 13 13.26 -15.20 27.20
N ILE A 14 14.03 -14.12 27.00
CA ILE A 14 14.87 -13.50 28.03
C ILE A 14 14.03 -12.61 28.96
N ALA A 15 13.11 -11.84 28.39
CA ALA A 15 12.26 -10.87 29.09
C ALA A 15 10.81 -10.99 28.59
N PRO A 16 9.98 -11.87 29.20
CA PRO A 16 8.59 -12.11 28.77
C PRO A 16 7.64 -10.93 28.97
N ASP A 17 8.05 -9.89 29.69
CA ASP A 17 7.32 -8.65 29.94
C ASP A 17 7.82 -7.47 29.09
N TYR A 18 8.77 -7.70 28.18
CA TYR A 18 9.32 -6.66 27.31
C TYR A 18 8.38 -6.33 26.14
N ALA A 19 7.44 -5.39 26.37
CA ALA A 19 6.43 -4.97 25.41
C ALA A 19 6.96 -4.64 23.99
N PRO A 20 8.09 -3.92 23.82
CA PRO A 20 8.60 -3.59 22.48
C PRO A 20 8.95 -4.81 21.62
N ALA A 21 9.36 -5.94 22.21
CA ALA A 21 9.60 -7.15 21.42
C ALA A 21 8.31 -7.75 20.84
N TYR A 22 7.20 -7.63 21.57
CA TYR A 22 5.88 -8.03 21.06
C TYR A 22 5.41 -7.10 19.94
N SER A 23 5.54 -5.78 20.09
CA SER A 23 5.23 -4.82 19.01
C SER A 23 6.07 -5.08 17.75
N GLY A 24 7.37 -5.29 17.92
CA GLY A 24 8.28 -5.61 16.83
C GLY A 24 7.96 -6.93 16.14
N LEU A 25 7.54 -7.94 16.91
CA LEU A 25 7.10 -9.23 16.36
C LEU A 25 5.78 -9.10 15.58
N ALA A 26 4.83 -8.32 16.09
CA ALA A 26 3.60 -7.98 15.37
C ALA A 26 3.92 -7.32 14.01
N ALA A 27 4.75 -6.27 14.03
CA ALA A 27 5.20 -5.58 12.82
C ALA A 27 5.88 -6.51 11.80
N ALA A 28 6.73 -7.42 12.29
CA ALA A 28 7.43 -8.37 11.43
C ALA A 28 6.46 -9.39 10.80
N TYR A 29 5.43 -9.83 11.52
CA TYR A 29 4.39 -10.70 10.97
C TYR A 29 3.50 -9.94 10.00
N SER A 30 2.98 -8.76 10.33
CA SER A 30 2.16 -7.91 9.45
C SER A 30 2.84 -7.70 8.09
N LYS A 31 4.13 -7.33 8.10
CA LYS A 31 4.91 -7.13 6.87
C LYS A 31 4.94 -8.35 5.95
N ARG A 32 4.93 -9.58 6.50
CA ARG A 32 4.90 -10.79 5.65
C ARG A 32 3.58 -10.94 4.90
N GLY A 33 2.48 -10.49 5.48
CA GLY A 33 1.16 -10.45 4.85
C GLY A 33 1.05 -9.33 3.83
N THR A 34 1.51 -8.12 4.19
CA THR A 34 1.54 -6.97 3.26
C THR A 34 2.39 -7.25 2.03
N TYR A 35 3.56 -7.87 2.17
CA TYR A 35 4.40 -8.25 1.03
C TYR A 35 4.03 -9.59 0.40
N LEU A 36 2.88 -10.17 0.78
CA LEU A 36 2.35 -11.41 0.21
C LEU A 36 3.35 -12.60 0.24
N ILE A 37 4.25 -12.60 1.22
CA ILE A 37 5.22 -13.70 1.47
C ILE A 37 4.48 -14.93 1.98
N VAL A 38 3.39 -14.71 2.72
CA VAL A 38 2.43 -15.73 3.15
C VAL A 38 1.01 -15.17 2.97
N PRO A 39 -0.03 -16.03 2.95
CA PRO A 39 -1.40 -15.56 2.90
C PRO A 39 -1.71 -14.55 4.02
N PRO A 40 -2.43 -13.44 3.74
CA PRO A 40 -2.75 -12.41 4.73
C PRO A 40 -3.33 -12.99 6.02
N LYS A 41 -4.28 -13.92 5.90
CA LYS A 41 -4.90 -14.61 7.05
C LYS A 41 -3.89 -15.25 7.99
N GLU A 42 -2.87 -15.92 7.47
CA GLU A 42 -1.83 -16.56 8.29
C GLU A 42 -0.92 -15.54 8.96
N SER A 43 -0.53 -14.50 8.23
CA SER A 43 0.31 -13.42 8.75
C SER A 43 -0.38 -12.65 9.88
N TYR A 44 -1.61 -12.18 9.65
CA TYR A 44 -2.32 -11.34 10.62
C TYR A 44 -2.83 -12.13 11.84
N ALA A 45 -3.08 -13.44 11.70
CA ALA A 45 -3.34 -14.33 12.84
C ALA A 45 -2.15 -14.44 13.80
N LEU A 46 -0.92 -14.27 13.31
CA LEU A 46 0.29 -14.21 14.13
C LEU A 46 0.58 -12.79 14.62
N ALA A 47 0.25 -11.75 13.84
CA ALA A 47 0.54 -10.36 14.19
C ALA A 47 -0.34 -9.87 15.36
N ARG A 48 -1.66 -10.08 15.30
CA ARG A 48 -2.61 -9.50 16.26
C ARG A 48 -2.34 -9.86 17.72
N PRO A 49 -2.16 -11.15 18.09
CA PRO A 49 -1.95 -11.50 19.50
C PRO A 49 -0.69 -10.84 20.08
N ASN A 50 0.31 -10.57 19.24
CA ASN A 50 1.52 -9.87 19.66
C ASN A 50 1.28 -8.37 19.87
N ALA A 51 0.53 -7.71 18.99
CA ALA A 51 0.15 -6.31 19.20
C ALA A 51 -0.71 -6.13 20.47
N GLU A 52 -1.68 -7.02 20.68
CA GLU A 52 -2.54 -7.01 21.88
C GLU A 52 -1.75 -7.31 23.16
N LYS A 53 -0.78 -8.25 23.09
CA LYS A 53 0.10 -8.53 24.22
C LYS A 53 1.01 -7.35 24.55
N ALA A 54 1.53 -6.66 23.55
CA ALA A 54 2.29 -5.43 23.75
C ALA A 54 1.45 -4.37 24.47
N LEU A 55 0.21 -4.13 24.04
CA LEU A 55 -0.71 -3.19 24.70
C LEU A 55 -1.11 -3.61 26.12
N THR A 56 -1.18 -4.92 26.38
CA THR A 56 -1.44 -5.43 27.74
C THR A 56 -0.28 -5.14 28.69
N LEU A 57 0.96 -5.21 28.19
CA LEU A 57 2.17 -4.94 28.97
C LEU A 57 2.46 -3.45 29.08
N ASP A 58 2.22 -2.70 28.00
CA ASP A 58 2.38 -1.25 27.92
C ASP A 58 1.25 -0.61 27.09
N PRO A 59 0.18 -0.14 27.76
CA PRO A 59 -0.92 0.58 27.11
C PRO A 59 -0.54 1.93 26.51
N GLN A 60 0.70 2.41 26.67
CA GLN A 60 1.20 3.66 26.09
C GLN A 60 2.18 3.41 24.94
N SER A 61 2.30 2.17 24.47
CA SER A 61 3.14 1.84 23.32
C SER A 61 2.53 2.37 22.01
N ALA A 62 3.08 3.48 21.50
CA ALA A 62 2.69 4.06 20.22
C ALA A 62 2.82 3.05 19.06
N ASP A 63 3.90 2.26 19.05
CA ASP A 63 4.13 1.23 18.03
C ASP A 63 3.06 0.12 18.09
N ALA A 64 2.64 -0.30 19.28
CA ALA A 64 1.62 -1.33 19.42
C ALA A 64 0.25 -0.83 18.95
N HIS A 65 -0.11 0.43 19.26
CA HIS A 65 -1.29 1.09 18.73
C HIS A 65 -1.23 1.20 17.20
N SER A 66 -0.11 1.63 16.63
CA SER A 66 0.10 1.71 15.18
C SER A 66 -0.01 0.35 14.48
N GLU A 67 0.50 -0.72 15.10
CA GLU A 67 0.36 -2.08 14.55
C GLU A 67 -1.08 -2.59 14.64
N LEU A 68 -1.80 -2.33 15.72
CA LEU A 68 -3.21 -2.69 15.82
C LEU A 68 -4.06 -1.93 14.78
N ALA A 69 -3.75 -0.65 14.56
CA ALA A 69 -4.37 0.17 13.53
C ALA A 69 -4.15 -0.40 12.13
N LEU A 70 -2.90 -0.80 11.80
CA LEU A 70 -2.56 -1.41 10.53
C LEU A 70 -3.32 -2.72 10.30
N ILE A 71 -3.45 -3.57 11.33
CA ILE A 71 -4.20 -4.83 11.23
C ILE A 71 -5.68 -4.56 11.00
N ALA A 72 -6.25 -3.60 11.73
CA ALA A 72 -7.65 -3.18 11.59
C ALA A 72 -7.94 -2.64 10.18
N TRP A 73 -6.98 -1.88 9.63
CA TRP A 73 -7.04 -1.31 8.30
C TRP A 73 -6.87 -2.36 7.20
N LEU A 74 -5.71 -3.03 7.13
CA LEU A 74 -5.30 -3.84 5.99
C LEU A 74 -5.91 -5.25 5.94
N TYR A 75 -6.54 -5.72 7.02
CA TYR A 75 -7.07 -7.07 7.09
C TYR A 75 -8.52 -7.15 7.58
N ASP A 76 -8.83 -6.50 8.72
CA ASP A 76 -10.17 -6.59 9.30
C ASP A 76 -11.20 -5.73 8.57
N TRP A 77 -10.73 -4.72 7.83
CA TRP A 77 -11.57 -3.66 7.25
C TRP A 77 -12.44 -2.97 8.32
N ASN A 78 -11.86 -2.81 9.51
CA ASN A 78 -12.46 -2.08 10.62
C ASN A 78 -11.90 -0.66 10.65
N TRP A 79 -12.49 0.20 9.81
CA TRP A 79 -12.02 1.56 9.56
C TRP A 79 -12.08 2.44 10.82
N ASP A 80 -13.12 2.29 11.64
CA ASP A 80 -13.28 3.05 12.89
C ASP A 80 -12.21 2.68 13.93
N LEU A 81 -11.90 1.38 14.04
CA LEU A 81 -10.81 0.91 14.90
C LEU A 81 -9.46 1.44 14.38
N ALA A 82 -9.20 1.34 13.07
CA ALA A 82 -7.97 1.82 12.47
C ALA A 82 -7.74 3.32 12.76
N ASP A 83 -8.74 4.18 12.52
CA ASP A 83 -8.62 5.62 12.77
C ASP A 83 -8.33 5.92 14.24
N ARG A 84 -9.04 5.26 15.17
CA ARG A 84 -8.84 5.46 16.61
C ARG A 84 -7.45 5.07 17.06
N GLU A 85 -6.96 3.90 16.64
CA GLU A 85 -5.66 3.40 17.06
C GLU A 85 -4.51 4.19 16.40
N PHE A 86 -4.66 4.64 15.15
CA PHE A 86 -3.67 5.53 14.52
C PHE A 86 -3.60 6.89 15.23
N ARG A 87 -4.75 7.52 15.53
CA ARG A 87 -4.76 8.78 16.31
C ARG A 87 -4.07 8.60 17.65
N ARG A 88 -4.34 7.49 18.34
CA ARG A 88 -3.69 7.19 19.61
C ARG A 88 -2.17 7.01 19.47
N ALA A 89 -1.72 6.35 18.40
CA ALA A 89 -0.30 6.20 18.12
C ALA A 89 0.39 7.55 17.86
N VAL A 90 -0.24 8.45 17.11
CA VAL A 90 0.25 9.83 16.87
C VAL A 90 0.30 10.63 18.16
N GLU A 91 -0.74 10.58 19.00
CA GLU A 91 -0.76 11.26 20.30
C GLU A 91 0.38 10.80 21.23
N LEU A 92 0.68 9.50 21.22
CA LEU A 92 1.70 8.90 22.07
C LEU A 92 3.12 9.16 21.56
N ASN A 93 3.30 9.26 20.23
CA ASN A 93 4.60 9.54 19.62
C ASN A 93 4.46 10.44 18.38
N PRO A 94 4.32 11.76 18.57
CA PRO A 94 4.16 12.73 17.48
C PRO A 94 5.45 12.97 16.68
N GLU A 95 6.59 12.40 17.09
CA GLU A 95 7.87 12.55 16.40
C GLU A 95 8.22 11.30 15.56
N SER A 96 7.26 10.39 15.36
CA SER A 96 7.46 9.19 14.55
C SER A 96 7.01 9.40 13.11
N SER A 97 7.97 9.64 12.20
CA SER A 97 7.70 9.76 10.76
C SER A 97 6.93 8.56 10.22
N SER A 98 7.23 7.34 10.68
CA SER A 98 6.58 6.11 10.24
C SER A 98 5.11 5.98 10.69
N ILE A 99 4.74 6.54 11.84
CA ILE A 99 3.35 6.53 12.31
C ILE A 99 2.54 7.54 11.49
N HIS A 100 3.09 8.74 11.29
CA HIS A 100 2.49 9.76 10.43
C HIS A 100 2.31 9.28 8.99
N GLU A 101 3.31 8.60 8.42
CA GLU A 101 3.23 7.98 7.08
C GLU A 101 2.08 6.97 6.97
N ARG A 102 1.98 6.02 7.92
CA ARG A 102 0.91 5.01 7.92
C ARG A 102 -0.46 5.63 8.09
N TYR A 103 -0.58 6.63 8.98
CA TYR A 103 -1.85 7.31 9.19
C TYR A 103 -2.27 8.11 7.96
N ALA A 104 -1.33 8.80 7.32
CA ALA A 104 -1.56 9.50 6.06
C ALA A 104 -2.10 8.59 4.95
N ASN A 105 -1.47 7.41 4.77
CA ASN A 105 -1.92 6.44 3.77
C ASN A 105 -3.34 5.93 4.07
N PHE A 106 -3.64 5.58 5.33
CA PHE A 106 -4.99 5.21 5.75
C PHE A 106 -6.00 6.33 5.45
N LEU A 107 -5.69 7.57 5.82
CA LEU A 107 -6.54 8.73 5.56
C LEU A 107 -6.78 8.94 4.06
N GLY A 108 -5.74 8.75 3.24
CA GLY A 108 -5.81 8.84 1.79
C GLY A 108 -6.79 7.83 1.20
N GLU A 109 -6.72 6.57 1.64
CA GLU A 109 -7.66 5.52 1.22
C GLU A 109 -9.09 5.76 1.69
N MET A 110 -9.26 6.37 2.87
CA MET A 110 -10.56 6.84 3.36
C MET A 110 -11.05 8.12 2.65
N ASN A 111 -10.32 8.60 1.64
CA ASN A 111 -10.59 9.82 0.88
C ASN A 111 -10.63 11.09 1.75
N ARG A 112 -9.96 11.09 2.91
CA ARG A 112 -9.76 12.24 3.81
C ARG A 112 -8.49 13.00 3.39
N ARG A 113 -8.54 13.57 2.19
CA ARG A 113 -7.37 14.08 1.43
C ARG A 113 -6.55 15.13 2.17
N ASP A 114 -7.20 16.15 2.72
CA ASP A 114 -6.48 17.25 3.37
C ASP A 114 -5.76 16.79 4.63
N GLU A 115 -6.39 15.92 5.41
CA GLU A 115 -5.79 15.31 6.60
C GLU A 115 -4.63 14.38 6.21
N ALA A 116 -4.81 13.55 5.18
CA ALA A 116 -3.75 12.68 4.67
C ALA A 116 -2.51 13.48 4.25
N ILE A 117 -2.70 14.58 3.50
CA ILE A 117 -1.60 15.43 3.07
C ILE A 117 -0.88 16.07 4.26
N ALA A 118 -1.63 16.55 5.26
CA ALA A 118 -1.04 17.15 6.45
C ALA A 118 -0.14 16.15 7.20
N GLU A 119 -0.62 14.93 7.44
CA GLU A 119 0.13 13.86 8.10
C GLU A 119 1.38 13.45 7.29
N ALA A 120 1.25 13.30 5.96
CA ALA A 120 2.38 12.97 5.10
C ALA A 120 3.44 14.08 5.06
N GLN A 121 3.02 15.35 5.08
CA GLN A 121 3.94 16.48 5.15
C GLN A 121 4.68 16.52 6.49
N LEU A 122 4.00 16.23 7.60
CA LEU A 122 4.64 16.09 8.92
C LEU A 122 5.67 14.96 8.92
N ALA A 123 5.34 13.80 8.34
CA ALA A 123 6.29 12.69 8.22
C ALA A 123 7.58 13.13 7.48
N VAL A 124 7.46 13.90 6.39
CA VAL A 124 8.61 14.46 5.65
C VAL A 124 9.37 15.52 6.46
N GLN A 125 8.69 16.31 7.30
CA GLN A 125 9.36 17.28 8.17
C GLN A 125 10.19 16.59 9.26
N ILE A 126 9.66 15.51 9.84
CA ILE A 126 10.32 14.69 10.86
C ILE A 126 11.53 13.95 10.26
N ASP A 127 11.38 13.34 9.09
CA ASP A 127 12.47 12.63 8.38
C ASP A 127 12.69 13.14 6.95
N PRO A 128 13.36 14.29 6.79
CA PRO A 128 13.51 14.96 5.49
C PRO A 128 14.46 14.24 4.52
N LEU A 129 15.26 13.31 5.02
CA LEU A 129 16.25 12.55 4.24
C LEU A 129 15.70 11.23 3.71
N SER A 130 14.58 10.75 4.27
CA SER A 130 13.95 9.52 3.80
C SER A 130 13.31 9.70 2.42
N ALA A 131 13.89 9.01 1.43
CA ALA A 131 13.30 8.90 0.10
C ALA A 131 11.97 8.11 0.13
N LEU A 132 11.81 7.18 1.08
CA LEU A 132 10.58 6.41 1.25
C LEU A 132 9.42 7.33 1.63
N VAL A 133 9.57 8.06 2.75
CA VAL A 133 8.54 8.97 3.28
C VAL A 133 8.17 10.04 2.25
N ARG A 134 9.14 10.53 1.48
CA ARG A 134 8.87 11.48 0.40
C ARG A 134 8.09 10.88 -0.76
N SER A 135 8.30 9.61 -1.09
CA SER A 135 7.47 8.94 -2.08
C SER A 135 6.06 8.67 -1.57
N ASP A 136 5.90 8.35 -0.29
CA ASP A 136 4.57 8.15 0.29
C ASP A 136 3.78 9.46 0.25
N LEU A 137 4.42 10.60 0.47
CA LEU A 137 3.82 11.90 0.19
C LEU A 137 3.40 12.04 -1.29
N GLY A 138 4.20 11.55 -2.23
CA GLY A 138 3.84 11.48 -3.65
C GLY A 138 2.60 10.62 -3.91
N TYR A 139 2.49 9.48 -3.26
CA TYR A 139 1.30 8.61 -3.32
C TYR A 139 0.06 9.29 -2.73
N VAL A 140 0.19 9.95 -1.58
CA VAL A 140 -0.90 10.70 -0.93
C VAL A 140 -1.36 11.86 -1.82
N TYR A 141 -0.45 12.60 -2.45
CA TYR A 141 -0.82 13.61 -3.44
C TYR A 141 -1.53 13.01 -4.65
N PHE A 142 -1.05 11.86 -5.16
CA PHE A 142 -1.68 11.18 -6.28
C PHE A 142 -3.13 10.77 -5.96
N THR A 143 -3.37 10.11 -4.82
CA THR A 143 -4.73 9.71 -4.40
C THR A 143 -5.62 10.90 -4.07
N ALA A 144 -5.04 12.05 -3.68
CA ALA A 144 -5.76 13.31 -3.53
C ALA A 144 -6.09 14.01 -4.86
N GLY A 145 -5.54 13.56 -6.00
CA GLY A 145 -5.68 14.19 -7.32
C GLY A 145 -4.73 15.36 -7.59
N ARG A 146 -3.70 15.53 -6.75
CA ARG A 146 -2.67 16.58 -6.83
C ARG A 146 -1.46 16.08 -7.64
N TYR A 147 -1.65 15.87 -8.94
CA TYR A 147 -0.70 15.14 -9.78
C TYR A 147 0.64 15.87 -10.01
N ASP A 148 0.63 17.21 -10.04
CA ASP A 148 1.85 18.00 -10.18
C ASP A 148 2.71 17.88 -8.92
N GLU A 149 2.11 18.04 -7.73
CA GLU A 149 2.82 17.86 -6.47
C GLU A 149 3.28 16.42 -6.25
N ALA A 150 2.47 15.43 -6.70
CA ALA A 150 2.87 14.03 -6.69
C ALA A 150 4.13 13.79 -7.53
N ARG A 151 4.18 14.36 -8.74
CA ARG A 151 5.31 14.25 -9.67
C ARG A 151 6.58 14.85 -9.08
N ASP A 152 6.47 16.03 -8.48
CA ASP A 152 7.58 16.71 -7.82
C ASP A 152 8.11 15.90 -6.63
N ALA A 153 7.22 15.38 -5.78
CA ALA A 153 7.60 14.54 -4.65
C ALA A 153 8.34 13.26 -5.08
N ILE A 154 7.88 12.58 -6.13
CA ILE A 154 8.52 11.37 -6.66
C ILE A 154 9.89 11.70 -7.30
N LYS A 155 9.99 12.81 -8.03
CA LYS A 155 11.26 13.29 -8.59
C LYS A 155 12.29 13.54 -7.49
N GLU A 156 11.87 14.26 -6.45
CA GLU A 156 12.69 14.56 -5.30
C GLU A 156 13.12 13.32 -4.49
N ALA A 157 12.23 12.32 -4.36
CA ALA A 157 12.56 11.04 -3.74
C ALA A 157 13.66 10.31 -4.53
N LYS A 158 13.55 10.31 -5.86
CA LYS A 158 14.56 9.70 -6.76
C LYS A 158 15.93 10.37 -6.64
N GLU A 159 15.98 11.70 -6.61
CA GLU A 159 17.23 12.45 -6.47
C GLU A 159 18.00 12.09 -5.19
N ARG A 160 17.28 11.86 -4.08
CA ARG A 160 17.85 11.46 -2.79
C ARG A 160 18.47 10.06 -2.78
N LEU A 161 18.02 9.17 -3.66
CA LEU A 161 18.57 7.81 -3.77
C LEU A 161 19.93 7.76 -4.50
N MET A 162 20.47 8.90 -4.94
CA MET A 162 21.75 9.02 -5.65
C MET A 162 21.87 8.01 -6.82
N GLY A 163 20.78 7.80 -7.57
CA GLY A 163 20.77 6.90 -8.73
C GLY A 163 20.60 5.41 -8.40
N ARG A 164 20.30 5.02 -7.15
CA ARG A 164 19.84 3.65 -6.84
C ARG A 164 18.44 3.41 -7.44
N SER A 165 18.17 2.15 -7.78
CA SER A 165 16.97 1.72 -8.52
C SER A 165 15.67 2.25 -7.91
N LEU A 166 14.76 2.68 -8.80
CA LEU A 166 13.39 3.14 -8.53
C LEU A 166 12.47 2.06 -7.90
N GLY A 167 12.99 0.95 -7.38
CA GLY A 167 12.25 -0.30 -7.14
C GLY A 167 10.90 -0.15 -6.41
N ASN A 168 10.78 0.82 -5.50
CA ASN A 168 9.54 1.08 -4.76
C ASN A 168 8.69 2.24 -5.33
N PHE A 169 9.21 3.00 -6.30
CA PHE A 169 8.69 4.29 -6.75
C PHE A 169 8.23 4.29 -8.22
N THR A 170 8.73 3.36 -9.04
CA THR A 170 8.32 3.20 -10.45
C THR A 170 6.80 3.04 -10.62
N PRO A 171 6.08 2.27 -9.78
CA PRO A 171 4.64 2.12 -9.95
C PRO A 171 3.89 3.45 -9.85
N ILE A 172 4.19 4.29 -8.85
CA ILE A 172 3.50 5.58 -8.66
C ILE A 172 3.80 6.54 -9.80
N ALA A 173 5.07 6.61 -10.24
CA ALA A 173 5.45 7.45 -11.39
C ALA A 173 4.66 7.08 -12.66
N ILE A 174 4.46 5.77 -12.90
CA ILE A 174 3.67 5.27 -14.03
C ILE A 174 2.20 5.67 -13.92
N LEU A 175 1.62 5.58 -12.73
CA LEU A 175 0.25 6.00 -12.48
C LEU A 175 0.06 7.52 -12.68
N ILE A 176 1.04 8.33 -12.25
CA ILE A 176 1.04 9.77 -12.50
C ILE A 176 1.11 10.06 -14.00
N SER A 177 2.02 9.41 -14.73
CA SER A 177 2.15 9.60 -16.19
C SER A 177 0.90 9.12 -16.95
N GLU A 178 0.29 8.01 -16.53
CA GLU A 178 -1.02 7.56 -17.04
C GLU A 178 -2.07 8.65 -16.89
N GLN A 179 -2.22 9.18 -15.67
CA GLN A 179 -3.27 10.13 -15.34
C GLN A 179 -3.06 11.50 -16.00
N ALA A 180 -1.81 11.89 -16.22
CA ALA A 180 -1.45 13.08 -16.98
C ALA A 180 -1.55 12.89 -18.51
N GLY A 181 -1.70 11.66 -19.00
CA GLY A 181 -1.60 11.34 -20.42
C GLY A 181 -0.20 11.56 -21.00
N ASP A 182 0.83 11.54 -20.15
CA ASP A 182 2.23 11.84 -20.51
C ASP A 182 2.93 10.56 -21.01
N ILE A 183 2.69 10.23 -22.27
CA ILE A 183 3.24 9.03 -22.92
C ILE A 183 4.76 9.08 -23.01
N GLU A 184 5.34 10.27 -23.20
CA GLU A 184 6.79 10.45 -23.29
C GLU A 184 7.45 10.10 -21.96
N GLN A 185 6.95 10.67 -20.85
CA GLN A 185 7.42 10.34 -19.52
C GLN A 185 7.21 8.84 -19.22
N LEU A 186 6.06 8.27 -19.56
CA LEU A 186 5.81 6.84 -19.38
C LEU A 186 6.83 5.97 -20.14
N ALA A 187 7.22 6.38 -21.35
CA ALA A 187 8.22 5.67 -22.16
C ALA A 187 9.65 5.81 -21.60
N GLU A 188 9.94 6.85 -20.83
CA GLU A 188 11.22 7.04 -20.12
C GLU A 188 11.31 6.22 -18.82
N LEU A 189 10.17 5.90 -18.21
CA LEU A 189 10.10 5.10 -16.98
C LEU A 189 10.35 3.60 -17.21
N VAL A 190 10.33 3.15 -18.47
CA VAL A 190 10.56 1.75 -18.86
C VAL A 190 11.88 1.59 -19.60
N SER A 191 12.47 0.39 -19.55
CA SER A 191 13.80 0.16 -20.15
C SER A 191 13.81 0.48 -21.65
N PRO A 192 14.81 1.22 -22.17
CA PRO A 192 14.86 1.71 -23.56
C PRO A 192 14.66 0.65 -24.66
N ASP A 193 15.19 -0.55 -24.44
CA ASP A 193 15.15 -1.65 -25.43
C ASP A 193 14.03 -2.67 -25.18
N SER A 194 13.15 -2.40 -24.21
CA SER A 194 12.09 -3.33 -23.82
C SER A 194 10.94 -3.40 -24.83
N GLU A 195 10.29 -4.57 -24.89
CA GLU A 195 9.03 -4.72 -25.61
C GLU A 195 7.94 -3.81 -25.04
N LEU A 196 8.01 -3.54 -23.73
CA LEU A 196 7.10 -2.64 -23.03
C LEU A 196 7.22 -1.20 -23.57
N ARG A 197 8.44 -0.70 -23.79
CA ARG A 197 8.63 0.63 -24.38
C ARG A 197 8.12 0.71 -25.81
N ARG A 198 8.34 -0.34 -26.61
CA ARG A 198 7.78 -0.43 -27.96
C ARG A 198 6.24 -0.37 -27.94
N ALA A 199 5.61 -1.06 -26.99
CA ALA A 199 4.16 -1.02 -26.81
C ALA A 199 3.66 0.36 -26.38
N VAL A 200 4.34 1.02 -25.43
CA VAL A 200 4.02 2.40 -24.98
C VAL A 200 4.09 3.38 -26.15
N LEU A 201 5.17 3.36 -26.93
CA LEU A 201 5.37 4.30 -28.05
C LEU A 201 4.36 4.10 -29.19
N LYS A 202 3.86 2.87 -29.36
CA LYS A 202 2.92 2.53 -30.43
C LYS A 202 1.46 2.77 -30.03
N ASP A 203 1.08 2.24 -28.87
CA ASP A 203 -0.32 2.11 -28.44
C ASP A 203 -0.60 2.93 -27.14
N GLY A 204 0.35 3.76 -26.71
CA GLY A 204 0.24 4.64 -25.55
C GLY A 204 0.12 3.90 -24.22
N VAL A 205 -0.61 4.50 -23.28
CA VAL A 205 -0.91 3.92 -21.95
C VAL A 205 -1.58 2.55 -22.07
N LYS A 206 -2.46 2.35 -23.07
CA LYS A 206 -3.09 1.04 -23.31
C LYS A 206 -2.07 -0.02 -23.73
N GLY A 207 -1.09 0.34 -24.56
CA GLY A 207 0.02 -0.53 -24.93
C GLY A 207 0.83 -0.99 -23.72
N TYR A 208 1.07 -0.08 -22.76
CA TYR A 208 1.71 -0.40 -21.49
C TYR A 208 0.91 -1.45 -20.72
N TRP A 209 -0.38 -1.21 -20.46
CA TRP A 209 -1.21 -2.11 -19.65
C TRP A 209 -1.47 -3.45 -20.32
N HIS A 210 -1.64 -3.50 -21.65
CA HIS A 210 -1.76 -4.76 -22.37
C HIS A 210 -0.51 -5.61 -22.19
N LYS A 211 0.67 -5.01 -22.35
CA LYS A 211 1.92 -5.75 -22.22
C LYS A 211 2.18 -6.22 -20.79
N GLN A 212 1.77 -5.42 -19.80
CA GLN A 212 1.82 -5.82 -18.39
C GLN A 212 0.86 -6.98 -18.10
N LEU A 213 -0.35 -6.97 -18.68
CA LEU A 213 -1.28 -8.08 -18.57
C LEU A 213 -0.73 -9.34 -19.25
N ASP A 214 -0.16 -9.22 -20.45
CA ASP A 214 0.47 -10.36 -21.15
C ASP A 214 1.55 -11.00 -20.29
N HIS A 215 2.47 -10.20 -19.73
CA HIS A 215 3.50 -10.72 -18.81
C HIS A 215 2.86 -11.39 -17.59
N PHE A 216 1.84 -10.75 -16.99
CA PHE A 216 1.13 -11.31 -15.85
C PHE A 216 0.43 -12.65 -16.18
N GLU A 217 -0.11 -12.80 -17.39
CA GLU A 217 -0.84 -14.00 -17.82
C GLU A 217 0.08 -15.12 -18.31
N VAL A 218 1.21 -14.81 -18.94
CA VAL A 218 2.23 -15.80 -19.32
C VAL A 218 2.81 -16.48 -18.08
N ASP A 219 2.99 -15.72 -17.00
CA ASP A 219 3.53 -16.22 -15.75
C ASP A 219 2.43 -16.80 -14.82
N ALA A 220 1.16 -16.83 -15.21
CA ALA A 220 0.02 -17.01 -14.31
C ALA A 220 -0.04 -18.37 -13.57
N GLU A 221 0.65 -19.40 -14.03
CA GLU A 221 0.78 -20.67 -13.29
C GLU A 221 1.65 -20.51 -12.03
N ASP A 222 2.55 -19.52 -12.01
CA ASP A 222 3.46 -19.23 -10.90
C ASP A 222 2.96 -18.10 -9.99
N TRP A 223 1.86 -17.41 -10.34
CA TRP A 223 1.29 -16.32 -9.53
C TRP A 223 0.16 -16.84 -8.64
N PRO A 224 0.35 -16.85 -7.32
CA PRO A 224 -0.69 -17.22 -6.37
C PRO A 224 -1.97 -16.37 -6.51
N SER A 225 -3.10 -16.92 -6.05
CA SER A 225 -4.40 -16.22 -6.00
C SER A 225 -4.34 -14.87 -5.28
N GLN A 226 -3.37 -14.68 -4.38
CA GLN A 226 -3.11 -13.42 -3.71
C GLN A 226 -2.56 -12.29 -4.61
N TYR A 227 -2.51 -12.44 -5.93
CA TYR A 227 -2.21 -11.34 -6.87
C TYR A 227 -3.43 -10.91 -7.70
N SER A 228 -4.62 -11.38 -7.34
CA SER A 228 -5.87 -11.12 -8.04
C SER A 228 -6.25 -9.62 -8.09
N TYR A 229 -5.88 -8.81 -7.07
CA TYR A 229 -6.10 -7.36 -7.12
C TYR A 229 -5.34 -6.72 -8.29
N ARG A 230 -4.04 -7.01 -8.40
CA ARG A 230 -3.20 -6.47 -9.47
C ARG A 230 -3.70 -6.90 -10.86
N LYS A 231 -4.20 -8.13 -10.99
CA LYS A 231 -4.82 -8.57 -12.24
C LYS A 231 -6.10 -7.78 -12.54
N ALA A 232 -6.92 -7.53 -11.53
CA ALA A 232 -8.14 -6.75 -11.68
C ALA A 232 -7.86 -5.32 -12.15
N GLU A 233 -6.85 -4.68 -11.58
CA GLU A 233 -6.38 -3.36 -11.98
C GLU A 233 -6.00 -3.30 -13.47
N LEU A 234 -5.19 -4.25 -13.93
CA LEU A 234 -4.76 -4.32 -15.34
C LEU A 234 -5.95 -4.49 -16.28
N LEU A 235 -6.88 -5.38 -15.93
CA LEU A 235 -8.10 -5.62 -16.70
C LEU A 235 -9.02 -4.41 -16.72
N ALA A 236 -9.19 -3.72 -15.59
CA ALA A 236 -10.04 -2.54 -15.49
C ALA A 236 -9.50 -1.38 -16.33
N ARG A 237 -8.19 -1.14 -16.31
CA ARG A 237 -7.51 -0.14 -17.16
C ARG A 237 -7.65 -0.42 -18.66
N LEU A 238 -7.82 -1.69 -19.03
CA LEU A 238 -8.09 -2.12 -20.41
C LEU A 238 -9.58 -2.12 -20.78
N GLY A 239 -10.48 -1.78 -19.85
CA GLY A 239 -11.93 -1.78 -20.05
C GLY A 239 -12.56 -3.18 -19.98
N GLU A 240 -11.83 -4.19 -19.52
CA GLU A 240 -12.29 -5.57 -19.38
C GLU A 240 -13.10 -5.78 -18.08
N ASN A 241 -14.11 -4.94 -17.87
CA ASN A 241 -14.81 -4.76 -16.59
C ASN A 241 -15.34 -6.06 -15.97
N ASN A 242 -15.89 -6.96 -16.78
CA ASN A 242 -16.42 -8.24 -16.27
C ASN A 242 -15.32 -9.15 -15.72
N ARG A 243 -14.15 -9.20 -16.38
CA ARG A 243 -13.00 -9.96 -15.89
C ARG A 243 -12.40 -9.28 -14.66
N ALA A 244 -12.29 -7.95 -14.69
CA ALA A 244 -11.79 -7.17 -13.55
C ALA A 244 -12.60 -7.43 -12.27
N ILE A 245 -13.93 -7.37 -12.34
CA ILE A 245 -14.81 -7.65 -11.19
C ILE A 245 -14.63 -9.08 -10.68
N LYS A 246 -14.48 -10.07 -11.57
CA LYS A 246 -14.24 -11.46 -11.16
C LYS A 246 -12.92 -11.61 -10.38
N GLU A 247 -11.89 -10.88 -10.79
CA GLU A 247 -10.61 -10.89 -10.05
C GLU A 247 -10.70 -10.08 -8.74
N LEU A 248 -11.49 -8.99 -8.69
CA LEU A 248 -11.78 -8.28 -7.44
C LEU A 248 -12.48 -9.15 -6.39
N GLU A 249 -13.42 -10.01 -6.80
CA GLU A 249 -14.08 -10.95 -5.88
C GLU A 249 -13.07 -11.92 -5.25
N LYS A 250 -12.11 -12.43 -6.04
CA LYS A 250 -11.03 -13.28 -5.49
C LYS A 250 -10.11 -12.50 -4.55
N ALA A 251 -9.81 -11.25 -4.88
CA ALA A 251 -8.99 -10.38 -4.04
C ALA A 251 -9.69 -10.09 -2.69
N TYR A 252 -11.02 -9.92 -2.73
CA TYR A 252 -11.86 -9.82 -1.53
C TYR A 252 -11.83 -11.11 -0.71
N GLU A 253 -12.06 -12.27 -1.32
CA GLU A 253 -12.04 -13.58 -0.62
C GLU A 253 -10.70 -13.87 0.05
N THR A 254 -9.59 -13.40 -0.54
CA THR A 254 -8.23 -13.59 -0.02
C THR A 254 -7.79 -12.50 0.95
N HIS A 255 -8.64 -11.50 1.24
CA HIS A 255 -8.31 -10.31 2.03
C HIS A 255 -7.00 -9.66 1.54
N HIS A 256 -6.89 -9.46 0.23
CA HIS A 256 -5.75 -8.78 -0.35
C HIS A 256 -5.65 -7.35 0.21
N HIS A 257 -4.50 -6.98 0.77
CA HIS A 257 -4.34 -5.70 1.47
C HIS A 257 -4.68 -4.48 0.58
N CYS A 258 -4.28 -4.45 -0.70
CA CYS A 258 -4.67 -3.34 -1.61
C CYS A 258 -6.17 -3.13 -1.80
N MET A 259 -7.04 -4.07 -1.39
CA MET A 259 -8.49 -3.89 -1.43
C MET A 259 -8.94 -2.67 -0.61
N THR A 260 -8.15 -2.25 0.39
CA THR A 260 -8.49 -1.08 1.23
C THR A 260 -8.52 0.23 0.43
N GLY A 261 -7.73 0.35 -0.63
CA GLY A 261 -7.68 1.52 -1.52
C GLY A 261 -8.71 1.51 -2.66
N ILE A 262 -9.56 0.49 -2.76
CA ILE A 262 -10.44 0.25 -3.92
C ILE A 262 -11.36 1.43 -4.28
N LYS A 263 -11.74 2.27 -3.30
CA LYS A 263 -12.63 3.43 -3.50
C LYS A 263 -11.94 4.63 -4.16
N VAL A 264 -10.63 4.73 -4.00
CA VAL A 264 -9.81 5.86 -4.47
C VAL A 264 -8.90 5.49 -5.65
N ASP A 265 -8.72 4.20 -5.91
CA ASP A 265 -7.92 3.71 -7.04
C ASP A 265 -8.54 4.09 -8.39
N ALA A 266 -7.81 4.90 -9.16
CA ALA A 266 -8.22 5.39 -10.47
C ALA A 266 -8.41 4.25 -11.49
N ALA A 267 -7.79 3.08 -11.28
CA ALA A 267 -7.99 1.89 -12.11
C ALA A 267 -9.47 1.52 -12.28
N PHE A 268 -10.26 1.76 -11.23
CA PHE A 268 -11.65 1.33 -11.14
C PHE A 268 -12.67 2.43 -11.37
N ASP A 269 -12.25 3.59 -11.90
CA ASP A 269 -13.16 4.69 -12.24
C ASP A 269 -14.28 4.24 -13.20
N GLY A 270 -13.95 3.38 -14.17
CA GLY A 270 -14.91 2.77 -15.08
C GLY A 270 -15.88 1.77 -14.43
N LEU A 271 -15.62 1.33 -13.19
CA LEU A 271 -16.43 0.35 -12.44
C LEU A 271 -17.33 1.00 -11.38
N ARG A 272 -17.11 2.27 -11.01
CA ARG A 272 -17.82 2.93 -9.89
C ARG A 272 -19.35 2.89 -9.98
N ASN A 273 -19.91 2.77 -11.20
CA ASN A 273 -21.35 2.67 -11.43
C ASN A 273 -21.88 1.23 -11.55
N ASP A 274 -21.01 0.22 -11.63
CA ASP A 274 -21.41 -1.19 -11.70
C ASP A 274 -22.01 -1.64 -10.36
N PRO A 275 -23.21 -2.25 -10.35
CA PRO A 275 -23.85 -2.72 -9.12
C PRO A 275 -23.00 -3.72 -8.32
N ARG A 276 -22.20 -4.57 -8.99
CA ARG A 276 -21.34 -5.57 -8.34
C ARG A 276 -20.17 -4.91 -7.63
N PHE A 277 -19.61 -3.86 -8.23
CA PHE A 277 -18.55 -3.07 -7.58
C PHE A 277 -19.09 -2.34 -6.34
N LYS A 278 -20.30 -1.77 -6.42
CA LYS A 278 -20.96 -1.15 -5.25
C LYS A 278 -21.24 -2.16 -4.13
N ASP A 279 -21.69 -3.37 -4.48
CA ASP A 279 -21.88 -4.45 -3.51
C ASP A 279 -20.58 -4.82 -2.78
N LEU A 280 -19.46 -4.87 -3.51
CA LEU A 280 -18.14 -5.13 -2.94
C LEU A 280 -17.75 -4.08 -1.90
N LEU A 281 -17.98 -2.79 -2.19
CA LEU A 281 -17.73 -1.70 -1.23
C LEU A 281 -18.59 -1.85 0.03
N ILE A 282 -19.87 -2.19 -0.13
CA ILE A 282 -20.80 -2.41 0.99
C ILE A 282 -20.32 -3.55 1.88
N ARG A 283 -19.88 -4.66 1.29
CA ARG A 283 -19.31 -5.82 2.02
C ARG A 283 -18.01 -5.47 2.76
N MET A 284 -17.27 -4.49 2.27
CA MET A 284 -16.09 -3.93 2.91
C MET A 284 -16.38 -2.79 3.89
N HIS A 285 -17.65 -2.39 4.07
CA HIS A 285 -18.05 -1.25 4.90
C HIS A 285 -17.48 0.11 4.44
N LEU A 286 -17.37 0.34 3.12
CA LEU A 286 -16.82 1.56 2.48
C LEU A 286 -17.88 2.47 1.83
#